data_AF-A0A916U8R3-F1
#
_entry.id   AF-A0A916U8R3-F1
#
_cell.length_a   1.000
_cell.length_b   1.000
_cell.length_c   1.000
_cell.angle_alpha   90.00
_cell.angle_beta   90.00
_cell.angle_gamma   90.00
#
_symmetry.space_group_name_H-M   'P 1'
#
loop_
_entity.id
_entity.type
_entity.pdbx_description
1 polymer ?
#
loop_
_entity_poly.entity_id
_entity_poly.type
_entity_poly.pdbx_seq_one_letter_code
_entity_poly.pdbx_strand_id
1 'polypeptide(L)'
;MGLSDQTIRMEFRKRDAAPDAEWRNGGREALGKQWEAIDEANQKELDTIVAACGYPRGPKTIGHGPYAAFYVIHHAELDYQLKYFAMLKESVERGETDAYSFAQFEDRVLLSQGKPQKYGFQRWPVVNGIEQKLVQDPARVNALRAAFGQPPIPGFP
;
A
#
# COMPACT_ATOMS: atom_id res chain seq x y z
N MET A 1 -15.97 2.37 3.17
CA MET A 1 -14.63 1.84 2.90
C MET A 1 -13.56 2.79 2.29
N GLY A 2 -13.48 2.98 0.96
CA GLY A 2 -12.25 3.50 0.34
C GLY A 2 -11.95 4.99 0.50
N LEU A 3 -12.97 5.86 0.49
CA LEU A 3 -12.78 7.31 0.63
C LEU A 3 -12.40 7.70 2.06
N SER A 4 -12.96 7.04 3.07
CA SER A 4 -12.64 7.31 4.48
C SER A 4 -11.17 7.00 4.78
N ASP A 5 -10.64 5.88 4.27
CA ASP A 5 -9.23 5.50 4.40
C ASP A 5 -8.27 6.58 3.86
N GLN A 6 -8.54 7.09 2.66
CA GLN A 6 -7.65 8.06 2.02
C GLN A 6 -7.77 9.45 2.67
N THR A 7 -9.00 9.88 3.01
CA THR A 7 -9.25 11.19 3.62
C THR A 7 -8.54 11.33 4.96
N ILE A 8 -8.68 10.36 5.87
CA ILE A 8 -8.07 10.47 7.20
C ILE A 8 -6.53 10.53 7.13
N ARG A 9 -5.93 9.79 6.20
CA ARG A 9 -4.48 9.79 5.95
C ARG A 9 -3.99 11.11 5.38
N MET A 10 -4.74 11.71 4.45
CA MET A 10 -4.42 13.02 3.89
C MET A 10 -4.49 14.11 4.97
N GLU A 11 -5.55 14.11 5.78
CA GLU A 11 -5.70 15.07 6.89
C GLU A 11 -4.57 14.91 7.91
N PHE A 12 -4.24 13.68 8.31
CA PHE A 12 -3.13 13.42 9.23
C PHE A 12 -1.81 13.95 8.68
N ARG A 13 -1.45 13.61 7.42
CA ARG A 13 -0.21 14.10 6.80
C ARG A 13 -0.15 15.62 6.73
N LYS A 14 -1.28 16.26 6.38
CA LYS A 14 -1.37 17.72 6.30
C LYS A 14 -1.11 18.38 7.66
N ARG A 15 -1.72 17.87 8.73
CA ARG A 15 -1.51 18.40 10.09
C ARG A 15 -0.12 18.09 10.64
N ASP A 16 0.43 16.92 10.32
CA ASP A 16 1.77 16.53 10.77
C ASP A 16 2.87 17.35 10.07
N ALA A 17 2.65 17.76 8.81
CA ALA A 17 3.57 18.63 8.07
C ALA A 17 3.57 20.09 8.56
N ALA A 18 2.46 20.58 9.13
CA ALA A 18 2.32 21.94 9.63
C ALA A 18 1.57 21.95 10.98
N PRO A 19 2.20 21.45 12.06
CA PRO A 19 1.53 21.26 13.34
C PRO A 19 1.22 22.61 14.02
N ASP A 20 -0.04 22.79 14.42
CA ASP A 20 -0.51 23.92 15.24
C ASP A 20 -0.50 23.58 16.75
N ALA A 21 -1.01 24.48 17.59
CA ALA A 21 -1.05 24.27 19.04
C ALA A 21 -2.03 23.14 19.43
N GLU A 22 -3.17 23.05 18.76
CA GLU A 22 -4.19 22.02 19.01
C GLU A 22 -3.66 20.62 18.65
N TRP A 23 -2.98 20.49 17.50
CA TRP A 23 -2.36 19.25 17.06
C TRP A 23 -1.34 18.73 18.06
N ARG A 24 -0.48 19.62 18.58
CA ARG A 24 0.50 19.29 19.63
C ARG A 24 -0.17 18.96 20.96
N ASN A 25 -1.29 19.60 21.27
CA ASN A 25 -2.03 19.42 22.51
C ASN A 25 -3.14 18.36 22.40
N GLY A 26 -2.76 17.15 21.95
CA GLY A 26 -3.66 15.99 21.89
C GLY A 26 -4.41 15.79 20.57
N GLY A 27 -4.44 16.77 19.67
CA GLY A 27 -5.09 16.62 18.36
C GLY A 27 -4.49 15.50 17.51
N ARG A 28 -3.17 15.28 17.60
CA ARG A 28 -2.48 14.17 16.92
C ARG A 28 -2.94 12.80 17.38
N GLU A 29 -3.05 12.61 18.69
CA GLU A 29 -3.52 11.36 19.29
C GLU A 29 -5.00 11.12 18.95
N ALA A 30 -5.83 12.17 19.06
CA ALA A 30 -7.25 12.08 18.74
C ALA A 30 -7.50 11.65 17.28
N LEU A 31 -6.79 12.25 16.32
CA LEU A 31 -6.91 11.88 14.91
C LEU A 31 -6.33 10.48 14.63
N GLY A 32 -5.27 10.09 15.35
CA GLY A 32 -4.72 8.73 15.31
C GLY A 32 -5.75 7.67 15.71
N LYS A 33 -6.46 7.87 16.83
CA LYS A 33 -7.55 6.96 17.27
C LYS A 33 -8.69 6.88 16.26
N GLN A 34 -9.05 8.01 15.63
CA GLN A 34 -10.06 8.02 14.58
C GLN A 34 -9.62 7.24 13.35
N TRP A 35 -8.36 7.38 12.95
CA TRP A 35 -7.77 6.60 11.88
C TRP A 35 -7.81 5.10 12.21
N GLU A 36 -7.32 4.68 13.38
CA GLU A 36 -7.35 3.26 13.79
C GLU A 36 -8.77 2.67 13.72
N ALA A 37 -9.77 3.40 14.21
CA ALA A 37 -11.17 2.98 14.13
C ALA A 37 -11.69 2.87 12.68
N ILE A 38 -11.25 3.76 11.78
CA ILE A 38 -11.56 3.68 10.34
C ILE A 38 -10.91 2.46 9.71
N ASP A 39 -9.65 2.17 10.03
CA ASP A 39 -8.93 1.01 9.50
C ASP A 39 -9.59 -0.31 9.94
N GLU A 40 -9.97 -0.42 11.22
CA GLU A 40 -10.70 -1.58 11.73
C GLU A 40 -12.06 -1.76 11.06
N ALA A 41 -12.85 -0.69 10.97
CA ALA A 41 -14.17 -0.73 10.33
C ALA A 41 -14.08 -1.12 8.85
N ASN A 42 -13.07 -0.59 8.14
CA ASN A 42 -12.84 -0.90 6.74
C ASN A 42 -12.41 -2.35 6.53
N GLN A 43 -11.53 -2.90 7.37
CA GLN A 43 -11.13 -4.30 7.29
C GLN A 43 -12.31 -5.25 7.55
N LYS A 44 -13.17 -4.92 8.51
CA LYS A 44 -14.39 -5.70 8.80
C LYS A 44 -15.40 -5.64 7.65
N GLU A 45 -15.59 -4.45 7.06
CA GLU A 45 -16.44 -4.26 5.89
C GLU A 45 -15.90 -5.08 4.70
N LEU A 46 -14.59 -5.02 4.44
CA LEU A 46 -13.95 -5.78 3.36
C LEU A 46 -14.08 -7.29 3.57
N ASP A 47 -13.82 -7.77 4.80
CA ASP A 47 -13.97 -9.19 5.16
C ASP A 47 -15.38 -9.69 4.85
N THR A 48 -16.39 -8.89 5.19
CA THR A 48 -17.81 -9.22 4.92
C THR A 48 -18.10 -9.29 3.43
N ILE A 49 -17.62 -8.31 2.66
CA ILE A 49 -17.82 -8.26 1.21
C ILE A 49 -17.13 -9.45 0.53
N VAL A 50 -15.89 -9.73 0.90
CA VAL A 50 -15.12 -10.81 0.29
C VAL A 50 -15.72 -12.18 0.63
N ALA A 51 -16.19 -12.37 1.86
CA ALA A 51 -16.87 -13.61 2.24
C ALA A 51 -18.17 -13.84 1.44
N ALA A 52 -18.90 -12.78 1.09
CA ALA A 52 -20.14 -12.87 0.35
C ALA A 52 -19.94 -13.02 -1.17
N CYS A 53 -19.00 -12.28 -1.74
CA CYS A 53 -18.93 -12.04 -3.19
C CYS A 53 -17.53 -12.20 -3.81
N GLY A 54 -16.50 -12.52 -3.02
CA GLY A 54 -15.11 -12.50 -3.46
C GLY A 54 -14.56 -11.07 -3.61
N TYR A 55 -13.43 -10.93 -4.30
CA TYR A 55 -12.78 -9.61 -4.47
C TYR A 55 -13.72 -8.62 -5.17
N PRO A 56 -13.89 -7.39 -4.64
CA PRO A 56 -14.79 -6.41 -5.23
C PRO A 56 -14.44 -6.10 -6.69
N ARG A 57 -15.46 -6.06 -7.54
CA ARG A 57 -15.34 -5.71 -8.97
C ARG A 57 -15.93 -4.33 -9.24
N GLY A 58 -15.55 -3.74 -10.38
CA GLY A 58 -16.08 -2.45 -10.83
C GLY A 58 -15.00 -1.49 -11.31
N PRO A 59 -15.33 -0.19 -11.44
CA PRO A 59 -14.38 0.80 -11.92
C PRO A 59 -13.19 0.97 -10.95
N LYS A 60 -12.00 1.18 -11.52
CA LYS A 60 -10.75 1.44 -10.78
C LYS A 60 -10.61 2.91 -10.38
N THR A 61 -11.62 3.44 -9.72
CA THR A 61 -11.65 4.84 -9.26
C THR A 61 -11.57 4.91 -7.74
N ILE A 62 -10.98 5.98 -7.22
CA ILE A 62 -10.83 6.19 -5.77
C ILE A 62 -12.21 6.10 -5.11
N GLY A 63 -12.32 5.27 -4.07
CA GLY A 63 -13.58 5.06 -3.35
C GLY A 63 -14.47 3.93 -3.89
N HIS A 64 -14.13 3.33 -5.02
CA HIS A 64 -14.95 2.29 -5.65
C HIS A 64 -14.29 0.90 -5.60
N GLY A 65 -15.16 -0.13 -5.57
CA GLY A 65 -14.89 -1.57 -5.47
C GLY A 65 -13.42 -2.00 -5.33
N PRO A 66 -12.75 -2.35 -6.44
CA PRO A 66 -11.42 -2.97 -6.42
C PRO A 66 -10.35 -2.03 -5.87
N TYR A 67 -10.42 -0.74 -6.20
CA TYR A 67 -9.44 0.23 -5.75
C TYR A 67 -9.54 0.44 -4.23
N ALA A 68 -10.76 0.61 -3.71
CA ALA A 68 -11.00 0.71 -2.26
C ALA A 68 -10.48 -0.52 -1.51
N ALA A 69 -10.79 -1.72 -2.00
CA ALA A 69 -10.33 -2.97 -1.40
C ALA A 69 -8.79 -3.08 -1.38
N PHE A 70 -8.13 -2.73 -2.49
CA PHE A 70 -6.67 -2.74 -2.56
C PHE A 70 -6.03 -1.86 -1.49
N TYR A 71 -6.51 -0.63 -1.28
CA TYR A 71 -5.88 0.27 -0.28
C TYR A 71 -6.11 -0.16 1.16
N VAL A 72 -7.28 -0.73 1.48
CA VAL A 72 -7.51 -1.33 2.80
C VAL A 72 -6.49 -2.43 3.06
N ILE A 73 -6.27 -3.32 2.10
CA ILE A 73 -5.28 -4.41 2.24
C ILE A 73 -3.85 -3.85 2.28
N HIS A 74 -3.49 -2.95 1.38
CA HIS A 74 -2.16 -2.37 1.25
C HIS A 74 -1.71 -1.61 2.51
N HIS A 75 -2.64 -1.01 3.24
CA HIS A 75 -2.37 -0.27 4.47
C HIS A 75 -2.48 -1.10 5.75
N ALA A 76 -3.03 -2.32 5.69
CA ALA A 76 -3.16 -3.18 6.85
C ALA A 76 -1.82 -3.77 7.30
N GLU A 77 -1.81 -4.37 8.48
CA GLU A 77 -0.67 -5.11 9.02
C GLU A 77 -0.37 -6.38 8.20
N LEU A 78 0.86 -6.89 8.33
CA LEU A 78 1.38 -7.98 7.50
C LEU A 78 0.48 -9.22 7.46
N ASP A 79 -0.08 -9.65 8.59
CA ASP A 79 -0.93 -10.85 8.63
C ASP A 79 -2.20 -10.68 7.77
N TYR A 80 -2.79 -9.48 7.77
CA TYR A 80 -3.95 -9.15 6.94
C TYR A 80 -3.56 -9.01 5.46
N GLN A 81 -2.37 -8.46 5.18
CA GLN A 81 -1.83 -8.43 3.82
C GLN A 81 -1.65 -9.84 3.26
N LEU A 82 -1.08 -10.75 4.05
CA LEU A 82 -0.85 -12.15 3.67
C LEU A 82 -2.17 -12.92 3.48
N LYS A 83 -3.18 -12.67 4.32
CA LYS A 83 -4.54 -13.23 4.17
C LYS A 83 -5.11 -12.99 2.77
N TYR A 84 -4.90 -11.82 2.19
CA TYR A 84 -5.46 -11.43 0.89
C TYR A 84 -4.48 -11.45 -0.28
N PHE A 85 -3.21 -11.81 -0.05
CA PHE A 85 -2.16 -11.71 -1.06
C PHE A 85 -2.47 -12.49 -2.34
N ALA A 86 -2.88 -13.76 -2.21
CA ALA A 86 -3.21 -14.61 -3.36
C ALA A 86 -4.41 -14.04 -4.14
N MET A 87 -5.43 -13.58 -3.43
CA MET A 87 -6.62 -12.97 -4.05
C MET A 87 -6.29 -11.69 -4.81
N LEU A 88 -5.41 -10.84 -4.26
CA LEU A 88 -4.91 -9.65 -4.95
C LEU A 88 -4.06 -10.00 -6.19
N LYS A 89 -3.30 -11.09 -6.13
CA LYS A 89 -2.55 -11.56 -7.30
C LYS A 89 -3.49 -11.98 -8.42
N GLU A 90 -4.53 -12.76 -8.10
CA GLU A 90 -5.54 -13.16 -9.08
C GLU A 90 -6.36 -11.97 -9.62
N SER A 91 -6.62 -10.95 -8.80
CA SER A 91 -7.33 -9.75 -9.26
C SER A 91 -6.50 -8.93 -10.25
N VAL A 92 -5.16 -8.99 -10.20
CA VAL A 92 -4.29 -8.43 -11.25
C VAL A 92 -4.44 -9.19 -12.56
N GLU A 93 -4.49 -10.53 -12.52
CA GLU A 93 -4.69 -11.37 -13.71
C GLU A 93 -6.03 -11.10 -14.38
N ARG A 94 -7.06 -10.80 -13.59
CA ARG A 94 -8.39 -10.37 -14.07
C ARG A 94 -8.44 -8.90 -14.50
N GLY A 95 -7.36 -8.15 -14.32
CA GLY A 95 -7.32 -6.72 -14.61
C GLY A 95 -8.23 -5.89 -13.70
N GLU A 96 -8.56 -6.35 -12.50
CA GLU A 96 -9.34 -5.63 -11.48
C GLU A 96 -8.43 -4.75 -10.62
N THR A 97 -7.23 -5.23 -10.30
CA THR A 97 -6.17 -4.48 -9.61
C THR A 97 -5.11 -4.05 -10.62
N ASP A 98 -4.55 -2.86 -10.42
CA ASP A 98 -3.44 -2.36 -11.24
C ASP A 98 -2.16 -3.16 -10.95
N ALA A 99 -1.51 -3.67 -12.01
CA ALA A 99 -0.34 -4.53 -11.89
C ALA A 99 0.86 -3.81 -11.26
N TYR A 100 1.03 -2.52 -11.55
CA TYR A 100 2.12 -1.72 -10.99
C TYR A 100 1.91 -1.46 -9.50
N SER A 101 0.68 -1.17 -9.09
CA SER A 101 0.29 -1.05 -7.68
C SER A 101 0.52 -2.35 -6.91
N PHE A 102 0.16 -3.49 -7.51
CA PHE A 102 0.43 -4.80 -6.90
C PHE A 102 1.94 -5.10 -6.81
N ALA A 103 2.75 -4.75 -7.82
CA ALA A 103 4.20 -4.96 -7.75
C ALA A 103 4.87 -4.17 -6.61
N GLN A 104 4.41 -2.94 -6.36
CA GLN A 104 4.86 -2.15 -5.21
C GLN A 104 4.41 -2.77 -3.87
N PHE A 105 3.18 -3.28 -3.81
CA PHE A 105 2.65 -4.02 -2.67
C PHE A 105 3.44 -5.31 -2.40
N GLU A 106 3.76 -6.08 -3.44
CA GLU A 106 4.57 -7.30 -3.35
C GLU A 106 5.94 -7.01 -2.74
N ASP A 107 6.62 -5.96 -3.19
CA ASP A 107 7.90 -5.54 -2.59
C ASP A 107 7.75 -5.14 -1.12
N ARG A 108 6.66 -4.46 -0.75
CA ARG A 108 6.37 -4.09 0.65
C ARG A 108 6.16 -5.34 1.52
N VAL A 109 5.35 -6.29 1.07
CA VAL A 109 5.09 -7.55 1.79
C VAL A 109 6.38 -8.33 1.97
N LEU A 110 7.21 -8.44 0.92
CA LEU A 110 8.51 -9.11 0.99
C LEU A 110 9.41 -8.48 2.07
N LEU A 111 9.54 -7.16 2.07
CA LEU A 111 10.36 -6.47 3.06
C LEU A 111 9.81 -6.62 4.49
N SER A 112 8.49 -6.55 4.67
CA SER A 112 7.84 -6.82 5.96
C SER A 112 8.08 -8.25 6.47
N GLN A 113 8.30 -9.20 5.57
CA GLN A 113 8.73 -10.57 5.89
C GLN A 113 10.26 -10.72 6.07
N GLY A 114 11.03 -9.63 6.02
CA GLY A 114 12.50 -9.68 6.08
C GLY A 114 13.16 -10.23 4.82
N LYS A 115 12.43 -10.31 3.71
CA LYS A 115 12.93 -10.84 2.43
C LYS A 115 13.33 -9.70 1.48
N PRO A 116 14.30 -9.93 0.58
CA PRO A 116 14.61 -8.98 -0.47
C PRO A 116 13.40 -8.75 -1.39
N GLN A 117 13.27 -7.52 -1.89
CA GLN A 117 12.23 -7.11 -2.84
C GLN A 117 12.50 -7.64 -4.25
N LYS A 118 11.47 -7.75 -5.07
CA LYS A 118 11.54 -8.30 -6.42
C LYS A 118 11.77 -7.21 -7.47
N TYR A 119 11.07 -6.08 -7.37
CA TYR A 119 11.10 -5.02 -8.38
C TYR A 119 11.91 -3.79 -7.94
N GLY A 120 12.30 -3.72 -6.68
CA GLY A 120 13.12 -2.62 -6.19
C GLY A 120 12.34 -1.33 -5.98
N PHE A 121 11.02 -1.36 -5.79
CA PHE A 121 10.21 -0.14 -5.67
C PHE A 121 10.29 0.52 -4.30
N GLN A 122 10.54 -0.25 -3.24
CA GLN A 122 10.61 0.27 -1.89
C GLN A 122 12.01 0.84 -1.64
N ARG A 123 12.05 2.09 -1.19
CA ARG A 123 13.26 2.87 -0.94
C ARG A 123 13.05 3.72 0.31
N TRP A 124 14.11 3.96 1.06
CA TRP A 124 14.03 4.81 2.26
C TRP A 124 14.82 6.10 2.08
N PRO A 125 14.26 7.25 2.48
CA PRO A 125 15.06 8.46 2.62
C PRO A 125 16.11 8.23 3.73
N VAL A 126 17.34 8.64 3.46
CA VAL A 126 18.46 8.67 4.41
C VAL A 126 19.07 10.08 4.42
N VAL A 127 19.88 10.40 5.42
CA VAL A 127 20.45 11.76 5.63
C VAL A 127 21.04 12.36 4.36
N ASN A 128 21.68 11.54 3.51
CA ASN A 128 22.34 11.98 2.28
C ASN A 128 21.75 11.36 1.00
N GLY A 129 20.45 11.05 0.97
CA GLY A 129 19.79 10.61 -0.26
C GLY A 129 18.73 9.55 -0.04
N ILE A 130 18.71 8.56 -0.94
CA ILE A 130 17.73 7.48 -0.93
C ILE A 130 18.49 6.15 -0.92
N GLU A 131 18.24 5.31 0.07
CA GLU A 131 18.80 3.97 0.17
C GLU A 131 17.90 2.95 -0.53
N GLN A 132 18.50 2.16 -1.43
CA GLN A 132 17.86 1.01 -2.06
C GLN A 132 17.93 -0.20 -1.14
N LYS A 133 16.81 -0.91 -0.97
CA LYS A 133 16.80 -2.16 -0.20
C LYS A 133 17.17 -3.35 -1.06
N LEU A 134 17.65 -4.41 -0.39
CA LEU A 134 18.07 -5.67 -1.01
C LEU A 134 17.05 -6.13 -2.04
N VAL A 135 17.52 -6.36 -3.26
CA VAL A 135 16.72 -6.91 -4.36
C VAL A 135 17.08 -8.39 -4.55
N GLN A 136 16.11 -9.21 -4.91
CA GLN A 136 16.29 -10.66 -5.08
C GLN A 136 17.26 -10.97 -6.22
N ASP A 137 17.09 -10.27 -7.34
CA ASP A 137 17.86 -10.47 -8.55
C ASP A 137 18.37 -9.11 -9.07
N PRO A 138 19.55 -8.67 -8.60
CA PRO A 138 20.18 -7.46 -9.10
C PRO A 138 20.33 -7.42 -10.62
N ALA A 139 20.55 -8.57 -11.26
CA ALA A 139 20.79 -8.66 -12.70
C ALA A 139 19.54 -8.41 -13.54
N ARG A 140 18.35 -8.61 -12.95
CA ARG A 140 17.06 -8.52 -13.65
C ARG A 140 16.17 -7.39 -13.18
N VAL A 141 16.51 -6.71 -12.08
CA VAL A 141 15.63 -5.72 -11.44
C VAL A 141 15.24 -4.59 -12.41
N ASN A 142 16.17 -4.08 -13.22
CA ASN A 142 15.85 -3.01 -14.17
C ASN A 142 14.97 -3.48 -15.33
N ALA A 143 15.14 -4.71 -15.81
CA ALA A 143 14.26 -5.30 -16.80
C ALA A 143 12.83 -5.48 -16.25
N LEU A 144 12.70 -5.92 -15.00
CA LEU A 144 11.41 -6.04 -14.32
C LEU A 144 10.72 -4.67 -14.13
N ARG A 145 11.49 -3.62 -13.84
CA ARG A 145 10.98 -2.23 -13.73
C ARG A 145 10.58 -1.65 -15.07
N ALA A 146 11.34 -1.95 -16.13
CA ALA A 146 11.04 -1.49 -17.48
C ALA A 146 9.69 -2.01 -17.99
N ALA A 147 9.26 -3.20 -17.55
CA ALA A 147 7.92 -3.74 -17.85
C ALA A 147 6.77 -2.83 -17.34
N PHE A 148 7.05 -1.95 -16.37
CA PHE A 148 6.12 -0.94 -15.84
C PHE A 148 6.47 0.50 -16.27
N GLY A 149 7.35 0.67 -17.27
CA GLY A 149 7.81 1.98 -17.72
C GLY A 149 8.61 2.77 -16.67
N GLN A 150 9.15 2.09 -15.66
CA GLN A 150 9.89 2.74 -14.57
C GLN A 150 11.38 2.89 -14.90
N PRO A 151 12.03 3.99 -14.47
CA PRO A 151 13.44 4.20 -14.71
C PRO A 151 14.30 3.14 -13.97
N PRO A 152 15.51 2.83 -14.49
CA PRO A 152 16.42 1.91 -13.84
C PRO A 152 16.90 2.47 -12.49
N ILE A 153 17.31 1.57 -11.60
CA ILE A 153 18.00 1.89 -10.35
C ILE A 153 19.48 2.03 -10.66
N PRO A 154 20.12 3.19 -10.40
CA PRO A 154 21.57 3.34 -10.57
C PRO A 154 22.35 2.28 -9.77
N GLY A 155 23.39 1.71 -10.38
CA GLY A 155 24.22 0.67 -9.76
C GLY A 155 23.71 -0.77 -9.96
N PHE A 156 22.56 -0.93 -10.59
CA PHE A 156 22.07 -2.23 -11.08
C PHE A 156 22.17 -2.27 -12.62
N PRO A 157 22.51 -3.42 -13.21
CA PRO A 157 22.59 -3.60 -14.67
C PRO A 157 21.23 -3.47 -15.36
#